data_AF-A0A370MZV7-F1
#
_entry.id   AF-A0A370MZV7-F1
#
_cell.length_a   1.000
_cell.length_b   1.000
_cell.length_c   1.000
_cell.angle_alpha   90.00
_cell.angle_beta   90.00
_cell.angle_gamma   90.00
#
_symmetry.space_group_name_H-M   'P 1'
#
loop_
_entity.id
_entity.type
_entity.pdbx_description
1 polymer ?
#
loop_
_entity_poly.entity_id
_entity_poly.type
_entity_poly.pdbx_seq_one_letter_code
_entity_poly.pdbx_strand_id
1 'polypeptide(L)'
;MSDTGSRRFQVTHPYHPLHLQEFERVLHAQNWHEDRVWFHDANGRFRALPASWTSVVGEDPFNVVAAGRALFRVEELLELGRLIATLEP
;
A
#
# COMPACT_ATOMS: atom_id res chain seq x y z
N MET A 1 8.01 5.91 22.20
CA MET A 1 6.56 5.63 22.30
C MET A 1 6.27 4.51 21.32
N SER A 2 6.15 3.28 21.81
CA SER A 2 5.97 2.10 20.97
C SER A 2 4.55 2.06 20.44
N ASP A 3 4.41 2.09 19.13
CA ASP A 3 3.14 2.06 18.40
C ASP A 3 2.45 0.69 18.56
N THR A 4 1.33 0.68 19.28
CA THR A 4 0.40 -0.44 19.45
C THR A 4 -0.51 -0.61 18.23
N GLY A 5 -0.02 -0.32 17.03
CA GLY A 5 -0.66 -0.72 15.78
C GLY A 5 -0.54 -2.24 15.57
N SER A 6 -1.56 -2.84 14.96
CA SER A 6 -1.63 -4.27 14.61
C SER A 6 -0.27 -4.85 14.21
N ARG A 7 0.15 -5.95 14.86
CA ARG A 7 1.40 -6.65 14.51
C ARG A 7 1.38 -7.20 13.09
N ARG A 8 0.20 -7.37 12.49
CA ARG A 8 0.04 -7.84 11.12
C ARG A 8 -0.43 -6.73 10.21
N PHE A 9 0.10 -6.73 8.99
CA PHE A 9 -0.33 -5.86 7.91
C PHE A 9 -0.50 -6.65 6.62
N GLN A 10 -1.29 -6.10 5.71
CA GLN A 10 -1.50 -6.62 4.37
C GLN A 10 -0.82 -5.71 3.36
N VAL A 11 -0.30 -6.27 2.26
CA VAL A 11 0.19 -5.49 1.12
C VAL A 11 -1.00 -5.06 0.27
N THR A 12 -1.20 -3.76 0.10
CA THR A 12 -2.38 -3.16 -0.55
C THR A 12 -2.11 -2.73 -1.99
N HIS A 13 -0.86 -2.58 -2.41
CA HIS A 13 -0.55 -2.10 -3.76
C HIS A 13 -0.83 -3.18 -4.83
N PRO A 14 -1.70 -2.93 -5.82
CA PRO A 14 -2.23 -3.97 -6.73
C PRO A 14 -1.18 -4.57 -7.67
N TYR A 15 -0.13 -3.81 -7.99
CA TYR A 15 0.94 -4.26 -8.88
C TYR A 15 2.13 -4.89 -8.14
N HIS A 16 2.04 -5.02 -6.81
CA HIS A 16 3.11 -5.67 -6.06
C HIS A 16 2.90 -7.20 -6.07
N PRO A 17 3.94 -8.03 -6.28
CA PRO A 17 3.79 -9.50 -6.30
C PRO A 17 3.22 -10.10 -5.01
N LEU A 18 3.35 -9.38 -3.89
CA LEU A 18 2.80 -9.79 -2.59
C LEU A 18 1.41 -9.21 -2.31
N HIS A 19 0.73 -8.62 -3.30
CA HIS A 19 -0.60 -8.03 -3.14
C HIS A 19 -1.56 -8.98 -2.42
N LEU A 20 -2.30 -8.45 -1.46
CA LEU A 20 -3.23 -9.13 -0.56
C LEU A 20 -2.62 -10.13 0.44
N GLN A 21 -1.30 -10.33 0.45
CA GLN A 21 -0.64 -11.19 1.44
C GLN A 21 -0.43 -10.44 2.77
N GLU A 22 -0.52 -11.17 3.86
CA GLU A 22 -0.32 -10.65 5.22
C GLU A 22 1.03 -11.06 5.80
N PHE A 23 1.65 -10.15 6.56
CA PHE A 23 2.93 -10.37 7.21
C PHE A 23 2.96 -9.80 8.62
N GLU A 24 3.85 -10.33 9.46
CA GLU A 24 4.17 -9.72 10.75
C GLU A 24 5.18 -8.59 10.58
N ARG A 25 4.82 -7.41 11.10
CA ARG A 25 5.69 -6.25 11.18
C ARG A 25 6.76 -6.46 12.24
N VAL A 26 8.01 -6.31 11.82
CA VAL A 26 9.18 -6.23 12.72
C VAL A 26 9.41 -4.79 13.18
N LEU A 27 9.37 -3.84 12.24
CA LEU A 27 9.58 -2.41 12.51
C LEU A 27 8.76 -1.58 11.52
N HIS A 28 8.37 -0.39 11.96
CA HIS A 28 7.89 0.69 11.08
C HIS A 28 8.56 1.99 11.54
N ALA A 29 9.19 2.67 10.60
CA ALA A 29 10.05 3.81 10.86
C ALA A 29 10.31 4.57 9.55
N GLN A 30 10.52 5.88 9.71
CA GLN A 30 10.90 6.74 8.61
C GLN A 30 12.38 6.55 8.27
N ASN A 31 12.66 6.26 7.00
CA ASN A 31 14.00 6.12 6.47
C ASN A 31 14.27 7.22 5.45
N TRP A 32 15.08 8.21 5.84
CA TRP A 32 15.38 9.39 5.04
C TRP A 32 14.10 10.13 4.60
N HIS A 33 13.57 9.82 3.42
CA HIS A 33 12.37 10.43 2.84
C HIS A 33 11.20 9.47 2.69
N GLU A 34 11.36 8.18 3.02
CA GLU A 34 10.32 7.18 2.80
C GLU A 34 9.96 6.48 4.10
N ASP A 35 8.67 6.47 4.42
CA ASP A 35 8.13 5.70 5.52
C ASP A 35 8.06 4.21 5.13
N ARG A 36 8.62 3.33 5.96
CA ARG A 36 8.82 1.92 5.59
C ARG A 36 8.41 0.94 6.69
N VAL A 37 7.95 -0.23 6.25
CA VAL A 37 7.56 -1.36 7.09
C VAL A 37 8.48 -2.53 6.79
N TRP A 38 9.14 -3.05 7.83
CA TRP A 38 10.04 -4.20 7.75
C TRP A 38 9.36 -5.47 8.26
N PHE A 39 9.65 -6.59 7.59
CA PHE A 39 9.06 -7.89 7.88
C PHE A 39 9.94 -9.05 7.37
N HIS A 40 9.62 -10.27 7.78
CA HIS A 40 10.16 -11.49 7.19
C HIS A 40 9.18 -12.06 6.17
N ASP A 41 9.66 -12.39 4.97
CA ASP A 41 8.85 -13.09 3.96
C ASP A 41 8.65 -14.58 4.31
N ALA A 42 7.89 -15.30 3.48
CA ALA A 42 7.63 -16.73 3.66
C ALA A 42 8.90 -17.61 3.65
N ASN A 43 10.02 -17.10 3.11
CA ASN A 43 11.32 -17.76 3.11
C ASN A 43 12.23 -17.29 4.26
N GLY A 44 11.69 -16.50 5.21
CA GLY A 44 12.42 -15.93 6.33
C GLY A 44 13.33 -14.75 5.98
N ARG A 45 13.34 -14.27 4.72
CA ARG A 45 14.19 -13.13 4.32
C ARG A 45 13.65 -11.83 4.88
N PHE A 46 14.55 -11.02 5.44
CA PHE A 46 14.23 -9.68 5.89
C PHE A 46 14.01 -8.74 4.69
N ARG A 47 12.84 -8.11 4.63
CA ARG A 47 12.42 -7.20 3.55
C ARG A 47 11.79 -5.93 4.12
N ALA A 48 11.67 -4.93 3.26
CA ALA A 48 11.00 -3.67 3.56
C ALA A 48 10.08 -3.27 2.40
N LEU A 49 8.93 -2.71 2.73
CA LEU A 49 8.01 -2.08 1.78
C LEU A 49 7.75 -0.62 2.18
N PRO A 50 7.42 0.27 1.23
CA PRO A 50 6.85 1.57 1.55
C PRO A 50 5.59 1.37 2.38
N ALA A 51 5.44 2.14 3.46
CA ALA A 51 4.28 2.02 4.33
C ALA A 51 2.97 2.28 3.58
N SER A 52 2.98 3.22 2.62
CA SER A 52 1.87 3.52 1.69
C SER A 52 1.41 2.34 0.82
N TRP A 53 2.21 1.27 0.72
CA TRP A 53 1.84 0.04 0.00
C TRP A 53 1.28 -1.03 0.94
N THR A 54 1.02 -0.69 2.20
CA THR A 54 0.57 -1.62 3.23
C THR A 54 -0.62 -1.06 3.99
N SER A 55 -1.34 -1.92 4.68
CA SER A 55 -2.42 -1.52 5.60
C SER A 55 -1.91 -0.91 6.92
N VAL A 56 -0.60 -0.70 7.09
CA VAL A 56 -0.02 -0.09 8.31
C VAL A 56 -0.40 1.38 8.40
N VAL A 57 -0.45 2.07 7.26
CA VAL A 57 -0.91 3.45 7.19
C VAL A 57 -2.32 3.49 6.63
N GLY A 58 -3.09 4.48 7.07
CA GLY A 58 -4.44 4.72 6.57
C GLY A 58 -4.46 5.18 5.12
N GLU A 59 -5.66 5.52 4.64
CA GLU A 59 -5.86 6.06 3.30
C GLU A 59 -4.98 7.31 3.04
N ASP A 60 -4.49 7.45 1.82
CA ASP A 60 -3.64 8.56 1.42
C ASP A 60 -4.30 9.92 1.76
N PRO A 61 -3.61 10.87 2.41
CA PRO A 61 -4.19 12.15 2.81
C PRO A 61 -4.79 12.94 1.64
N PHE A 62 -4.23 12.84 0.43
CA PHE A 62 -4.80 13.44 -0.76
C PHE A 62 -6.18 12.86 -1.06
N ASN A 63 -6.34 11.54 -0.97
CA ASN A 63 -7.63 10.88 -1.19
C ASN A 63 -8.65 11.27 -0.11
N VAL A 64 -8.22 11.33 1.16
CA VAL A 64 -9.08 11.74 2.28
C VAL A 64 -9.57 13.18 2.08
N VAL A 65 -8.69 14.11 1.70
CA VAL A 65 -9.05 15.52 1.47
C VAL A 65 -9.90 15.69 0.20
N ALA A 66 -9.56 14.96 -0.86
CA ALA A 66 -10.31 14.97 -2.10
C ALA A 66 -11.76 14.48 -1.89
N ALA A 67 -11.94 13.46 -1.05
CA ALA A 67 -13.24 12.87 -0.71
C ALA A 67 -14.15 12.68 -1.95
N GLY A 68 -13.58 12.07 -3.00
CA GLY A 68 -14.27 11.80 -4.27
C GLY A 68 -14.53 13.00 -5.18
N ARG A 69 -14.03 14.20 -4.83
CA ARG A 69 -14.20 15.43 -5.64
C ARG A 69 -13.03 15.71 -6.59
N ALA A 70 -11.93 14.98 -6.47
CA ALA A 70 -10.80 15.11 -7.39
C ALA A 70 -11.05 14.24 -8.62
N LEU A 71 -10.92 14.85 -9.80
CA LEU A 71 -10.92 14.12 -11.06
C LEU A 71 -9.56 13.44 -11.27
N PHE A 72 -9.56 12.28 -11.93
CA PHE A 72 -8.35 11.55 -12.31
C PHE A 72 -7.43 11.12 -11.15
N ARG A 73 -7.98 10.67 -10.01
CA ARG A 73 -7.13 9.99 -9.02
C ARG A 73 -6.68 8.64 -9.60
N VAL A 74 -5.65 8.07 -8.99
CA VAL A 74 -5.00 6.85 -9.49
C VAL A 74 -6.02 5.73 -9.67
N GLU A 75 -6.93 5.53 -8.70
CA GLU A 75 -7.95 4.49 -8.78
C GLU A 75 -8.89 4.69 -9.99
N GLU A 76 -9.36 5.91 -10.24
CA GLU A 76 -10.19 6.19 -11.43
C GLU A 76 -9.42 6.03 -12.73
N LEU A 77 -8.13 6.39 -12.78
CA LEU A 77 -7.31 6.19 -13.97
C LEU A 77 -7.06 4.70 -14.24
N LEU A 78 -6.85 3.90 -13.20
CA LEU A 78 -6.73 2.45 -13.32
C LEU A 78 -8.05 1.83 -13.78
N GLU A 79 -9.17 2.29 -13.25
CA GLU A 79 -10.49 1.84 -13.69
C GLU A 79 -10.78 2.23 -15.14
N LEU A 80 -10.47 3.46 -15.52
CA LEU A 80 -10.55 3.91 -16.90
C LEU A 80 -9.68 3.05 -17.82
N GLY A 81 -8.46 2.72 -17.41
CA GLY A 81 -7.58 1.82 -18.15
C GLY A 81 -8.18 0.41 -18.34
N ARG A 82 -8.80 -0.14 -17.29
CA ARG A 82 -9.53 -1.42 -17.39
C ARG A 82 -10.69 -1.33 -18.37
N LEU A 83 -11.50 -0.26 -18.30
CA LEU A 83 -12.63 -0.04 -19.20
C LEU A 83 -12.19 0.09 -20.66
N ILE A 84 -11.14 0.88 -20.93
CA ILE A 84 -10.57 1.02 -22.29
C ILE A 84 -10.12 -0.33 -22.82
N ALA A 85 -9.43 -1.14 -22.01
CA ALA A 85 -8.99 -2.48 -22.42
C ALA A 85 -10.15 -3.43 -22.76
N THR A 86 -11.38 -3.18 -22.29
CA THR A 86 -12.57 -3.97 -22.70
C THR A 86 -13.18 -3.53 -24.03
N LEU A 87 -12.82 -2.34 -24.52
CA LEU A 87 -13.36 -1.76 -25.76
C LEU A 87 -12.45 -2.01 -26.96
N GLU A 88 -11.18 -2.33 -26.73
CA GLU A 88 -10.24 -2.72 -27.78
C GLU A 88 -10.48 -4.21 -28.16
N PRO A 89 -10.69 -4.54 -29.45
CA PRO A 89 -10.99 -5.89 -29.93
C PRO A 89 -9.80 -6.87 -29.88
#